data_AF-A0A4R1RIC6-F1
#
_entry.id   AF-A0A4R1RIC6-F1
#
_cell.length_a   1.000
_cell.length_b   1.000
_cell.length_c   1.000
_cell.angle_alpha   90.00
_cell.angle_beta   90.00
_cell.angle_gamma   90.00
#
_symmetry.space_group_name_H-M   'P 1'
#
loop_
_entity.id
_entity.type
_entity.pdbx_description
1 polymer ?
#
loop_
_entity_poly.entity_id
_entity_poly.type
_entity_poly.pdbx_seq_one_letter_code
_entity_poly.pdbx_strand_id
1 'polypeptide(L)'
;MMYRVWRRLGKYSLLLIVGALSALIWANVSPTTYHALIDYSFWQSAPIGAVDVSSAEPPSHQLSLHFLINDVLMALAGKEVWEAVALKGGALRGKKALTPLIATAGGMLGPAFVYLSGAAVIGKMALLARGWAIPTATDIAFPIWSVA
;
A
#
# COMPACT_ATOMS: atom_id res chain seq x y z
N MET A 1 -18.03 -2.56 26.76
CA MET A 1 -17.47 -3.38 25.66
C MET A 1 -16.46 -2.60 24.78
N MET A 2 -16.65 -1.29 24.55
CA MET A 2 -15.78 -0.42 23.73
C MET A 2 -14.31 -0.30 24.19
N TYR A 3 -14.02 -0.31 25.50
CA TYR A 3 -12.65 -0.24 26.04
C TYR A 3 -11.73 -1.44 25.71
N ARG A 4 -12.29 -2.59 25.27
CA ARG A 4 -11.48 -3.75 24.87
C ARG A 4 -11.00 -3.65 23.43
N VAL A 5 -11.77 -3.00 22.56
CA VAL A 5 -11.46 -2.84 21.14
C VAL A 5 -10.40 -1.76 20.95
N TRP A 6 -10.54 -0.63 21.64
CA TRP A 6 -9.54 0.46 21.67
C TRP A 6 -8.15 0.01 22.11
N ARG A 7 -8.05 -0.84 23.14
CA ARG A 7 -6.76 -1.41 23.59
C ARG A 7 -6.14 -2.40 22.62
N ARG A 8 -6.93 -3.11 21.80
CA ARG A 8 -6.38 -3.99 20.77
C ARG A 8 -5.88 -3.17 19.59
N LEU A 9 -6.69 -2.21 19.13
CA LEU A 9 -6.35 -1.38 17.97
C LEU A 9 -5.15 -0.46 18.24
N GLY A 10 -5.09 0.19 19.40
CA GLY A 10 -3.92 0.99 19.78
C GLY A 10 -2.61 0.18 19.90
N LYS A 11 -2.71 -1.12 20.23
CA LYS A 11 -1.54 -2.02 20.26
C LYS A 11 -1.02 -2.32 18.86
N TYR A 12 -1.88 -2.44 17.84
CA TYR A 12 -1.45 -2.76 16.49
C TYR A 12 -0.87 -1.54 15.76
N SER A 13 -1.47 -0.36 15.86
CA SER A 13 -0.93 0.86 15.24
C SER A 13 0.41 1.28 15.87
N LEU A 14 0.59 1.06 17.18
CA LEU A 14 1.87 1.33 17.85
C LEU A 14 3.01 0.46 17.28
N LEU A 15 2.74 -0.83 17.00
CA LEU A 15 3.73 -1.71 16.39
C LEU A 15 4.12 -1.24 14.99
N LEU A 16 3.17 -0.73 14.20
CA LEU A 16 3.45 -0.15 12.88
C LEU A 16 4.33 1.10 12.97
N ILE A 17 4.02 2.01 13.90
CA ILE A 17 4.85 3.21 14.13
C ILE A 17 6.26 2.83 14.52
N VAL A 18 6.41 1.93 15.50
CA VAL A 18 7.73 1.49 15.96
C VAL A 18 8.50 0.79 14.84
N GLY A 19 7.83 -0.04 14.04
CA GLY A 19 8.42 -0.68 12.86
C GLY A 19 8.91 0.34 11.83
N ALA A 20 8.06 1.31 11.46
CA ALA A 20 8.41 2.36 10.51
C ALA A 20 9.59 3.23 11.00
N LEU A 21 9.60 3.60 12.28
CA LEU A 21 10.70 4.34 12.89
C LEU A 21 12.00 3.52 12.91
N SER A 22 11.91 2.24 13.28
CA SER A 22 13.08 1.36 13.30
C SER A 22 13.67 1.18 11.90
N ALA A 23 12.81 0.99 10.88
CA ALA A 23 13.22 0.93 9.49
C ALA A 23 13.84 2.24 9.01
N LEU A 24 13.26 3.39 9.36
CA LEU A 24 13.80 4.71 9.03
C LEU A 24 15.19 4.92 9.65
N ILE A 25 15.37 4.57 10.92
CA ILE A 25 16.67 4.65 11.60
C ILE A 25 17.69 3.74 10.91
N TRP A 26 17.33 2.48 10.64
CA TRP A 26 18.23 1.53 9.99
C TRP A 26 18.64 2.01 8.59
N ALA A 27 17.67 2.45 7.77
CA ALA A 27 17.94 2.97 6.43
C ALA A 27 18.88 4.18 6.43
N ASN A 28 18.87 5.01 7.47
CA ASN A 28 19.79 6.14 7.60
C ASN A 28 21.16 5.77 8.18
N VAL A 29 21.23 4.81 9.10
CA VAL A 29 22.49 4.40 9.76
C VAL A 29 23.35 3.52 8.85
N SER A 30 22.73 2.55 8.16
CA SER A 30 23.43 1.66 7.22
C SER A 30 22.56 1.39 5.99
N PRO A 31 22.59 2.30 5.00
CA PRO A 31 21.80 2.15 3.78
C PRO A 31 22.14 0.86 3.03
N THR A 32 23.42 0.50 2.96
CA THR A 32 23.90 -0.65 2.21
C THR A 32 23.37 -1.97 2.77
N THR A 33 23.36 -2.13 4.10
CA THR A 33 22.81 -3.33 4.75
C THR A 33 21.29 -3.39 4.62
N TYR A 34 20.60 -2.25 4.69
CA TYR A 34 19.15 -2.17 4.53
C TYR A 34 18.72 -2.58 3.12
N HIS A 35 19.37 -2.00 2.09
CA HIS A 35 19.11 -2.36 0.70
C HIS A 35 19.51 -3.80 0.39
N ALA A 36 20.65 -4.29 0.92
CA ALA A 36 21.04 -5.69 0.74
C ALA A 36 20.03 -6.69 1.31
N LEU A 37 19.30 -6.34 2.37
CA LEU A 37 18.25 -7.18 2.94
C LEU A 37 16.95 -7.11 2.13
N ILE A 38 16.52 -5.93 1.72
CA ILE A 38 15.25 -5.75 0.98
C ILE A 38 15.34 -6.28 -0.45
N ASP A 39 16.46 -6.02 -1.11
CA ASP A 39 16.75 -6.46 -2.47
C ASP A 39 17.32 -7.89 -2.49
N TYR A 40 17.34 -8.59 -1.35
CA TYR A 40 17.77 -9.97 -1.28
C TYR A 40 16.85 -10.84 -2.14
N SER A 41 17.41 -11.34 -3.25
CA SER A 41 16.74 -12.21 -4.20
C SER A 41 17.04 -13.65 -3.85
N PHE A 42 16.02 -14.39 -3.40
CA PHE A 42 16.17 -15.82 -3.07
C PHE A 42 16.25 -16.69 -4.32
N TRP A 43 15.61 -16.25 -5.41
CA TRP A 43 15.49 -17.02 -6.63
C TRP A 43 15.54 -16.10 -7.85
N GLN A 44 16.64 -16.21 -8.60
CA GLN A 44 16.81 -15.60 -9.90
C GLN A 44 16.29 -16.59 -10.96
N SER A 45 15.31 -16.20 -11.78
CA SER A 45 14.59 -17.05 -12.75
C SER A 45 13.46 -17.92 -12.15
N ALA A 46 12.68 -17.36 -11.22
CA ALA A 46 11.45 -17.99 -10.79
C ALA A 46 10.36 -17.90 -11.90
N PRO A 47 9.36 -18.79 -11.93
CA PRO A 47 8.21 -18.66 -12.85
C PRO A 47 7.25 -17.52 -12.46
N ILE A 48 7.41 -16.93 -11.27
CA ILE A 48 6.60 -15.87 -10.67
C ILE A 48 7.56 -14.90 -9.97
N GLY A 49 7.36 -13.59 -10.06
CA GLY A 49 8.21 -12.57 -9.41
C GLY A 49 8.23 -11.23 -10.15
N ALA A 50 8.92 -10.24 -9.57
CA ALA A 50 9.08 -8.93 -10.20
C ALA A 50 9.90 -9.06 -11.50
N VAL A 51 9.41 -8.41 -12.57
CA VAL A 51 10.07 -8.47 -13.89
C VAL A 51 11.25 -7.52 -13.88
N ASP A 52 12.46 -8.05 -13.97
CA ASP A 52 13.65 -7.24 -14.18
C ASP A 52 13.77 -6.90 -15.67
N VAL A 53 13.50 -5.64 -16.01
CA VAL A 53 13.55 -5.11 -17.40
C VAL A 53 14.92 -4.49 -17.72
N SER A 54 15.89 -4.58 -16.79
CA SER A 54 17.15 -3.85 -16.84
C SER A 54 18.33 -4.60 -17.46
N SER A 55 18.18 -5.87 -17.84
CA SER A 55 19.26 -6.68 -18.41
C SER A 55 18.87 -7.27 -19.77
N ALA A 56 19.77 -7.15 -20.74
CA ALA A 56 19.64 -7.59 -22.13
C ALA A 56 19.61 -9.13 -22.33
N GLU A 57 18.95 -9.84 -21.43
CA GLU A 57 18.71 -11.29 -21.42
C GLU A 57 17.20 -11.55 -21.21
N PRO A 58 16.64 -12.73 -21.56
CA PRO A 58 15.19 -12.95 -21.53
C PRO A 58 14.56 -12.57 -20.17
N PRO A 59 13.31 -12.07 -20.16
CA PRO A 59 12.66 -11.53 -18.96
C PRO A 59 12.68 -12.57 -17.86
N SER A 60 13.55 -12.38 -16.86
CA SER A 60 13.66 -13.25 -15.71
C SER A 60 12.90 -12.62 -14.54
N HIS A 61 12.01 -13.41 -13.93
CA HIS A 61 11.33 -12.96 -12.73
C HIS A 61 12.25 -13.20 -11.53
N GLN A 62 12.38 -12.18 -10.70
CA GLN A 62 13.14 -12.26 -9.45
C GLN A 62 12.20 -12.27 -8.27
N LEU A 63 12.39 -13.26 -7.39
CA LEU A 63 11.67 -13.37 -6.14
C LEU A 63 12.49 -12.69 -5.03
N SER A 64 12.33 -11.36 -4.91
CA SER A 64 12.96 -10.58 -3.85
C SER A 64 12.14 -10.59 -2.55
N LEU A 65 12.81 -10.34 -1.43
CA LEU A 65 12.12 -10.07 -0.16
C LEU A 65 11.13 -8.91 -0.30
N HIS A 66 11.51 -7.87 -1.04
CA HIS A 66 10.62 -6.76 -1.35
C HIS A 66 9.33 -7.20 -2.05
N PHE A 67 9.43 -7.99 -3.11
CA PHE A 67 8.28 -8.50 -3.85
C PHE A 67 7.39 -9.37 -2.96
N LEU A 68 7.98 -10.27 -2.17
CA LEU A 68 7.20 -11.13 -1.28
C LEU A 68 6.41 -10.30 -0.26
N ILE A 69 7.05 -9.32 0.37
CA ILE A 69 6.42 -8.49 1.39
C ILE A 69 5.36 -7.58 0.75
N ASN A 70 5.68 -6.91 -0.36
CA ASN A 70 4.76 -5.96 -0.98
C ASN A 70 3.57 -6.66 -1.64
N ASP A 71 3.84 -7.57 -2.57
CA ASP A 71 2.81 -8.16 -3.42
C ASP A 71 2.00 -9.23 -2.69
N VAL A 72 2.63 -10.09 -1.87
CA VAL A 72 1.88 -11.15 -1.15
C VAL A 72 1.09 -10.57 0.02
N LEU A 73 1.65 -9.65 0.81
CA LEU A 73 0.87 -9.04 1.90
C LEU A 73 -0.27 -8.17 1.34
N MET A 74 -0.05 -7.47 0.23
CA MET A 74 -1.13 -6.73 -0.44
C MET A 74 -2.20 -7.68 -1.00
N ALA A 75 -1.82 -8.83 -1.56
CA ALA A 75 -2.77 -9.84 -2.01
C ALA A 75 -3.63 -10.38 -0.84
N LEU A 76 -3.03 -10.58 0.34
CA LEU A 76 -3.77 -10.95 1.55
C LEU A 76 -4.75 -9.85 1.98
N ALA A 77 -4.37 -8.57 1.89
CA ALA A 77 -5.29 -7.46 2.13
C ALA A 77 -6.43 -7.43 1.09
N GLY A 78 -6.13 -7.74 -0.18
CA GLY A 78 -7.12 -7.84 -1.25
C GLY A 78 -8.17 -8.94 -1.02
N LYS A 79 -7.81 -10.03 -0.34
CA LYS A 79 -8.75 -11.09 0.07
C LYS A 79 -9.89 -10.56 0.93
N GLU A 80 -9.59 -9.67 1.88
CA GLU A 80 -10.60 -9.06 2.76
C GLU A 80 -11.59 -8.21 1.95
N VAL A 81 -11.09 -7.46 0.96
CA VAL A 81 -11.94 -6.69 0.02
C VAL A 81 -12.80 -7.64 -0.82
N TRP A 82 -12.23 -8.73 -1.32
CA TRP A 82 -12.97 -9.74 -2.08
C TRP A 82 -14.09 -10.36 -1.25
N GLU A 83 -13.83 -10.73 0.00
CA GLU A 83 -14.85 -11.27 0.91
C GLU A 83 -15.97 -10.24 1.16
N ALA A 84 -15.62 -8.97 1.35
CA ALA A 84 -16.59 -7.89 1.55
C ALA A 84 -17.52 -7.66 0.33
N VAL A 85 -17.07 -7.99 -0.88
CA VAL A 85 -17.81 -7.82 -2.13
C VAL A 85 -18.56 -9.10 -2.54
N ALA A 86 -17.89 -10.25 -2.50
CA ALA A 86 -18.38 -11.51 -3.05
C ALA A 86 -19.39 -12.24 -2.15
N LEU A 87 -19.27 -12.12 -0.82
CA LEU A 87 -20.15 -12.83 0.12
C LEU A 87 -21.59 -12.30 0.06
N LYS A 88 -22.58 -13.19 0.22
CA LYS A 88 -24.02 -12.83 0.15
C LYS A 88 -24.45 -11.80 1.20
N GLY A 89 -23.71 -11.70 2.31
CA GLY A 89 -23.89 -10.69 3.37
C GLY A 89 -22.76 -9.65 3.46
N GLY A 90 -21.91 -9.54 2.42
CA GLY A 90 -20.78 -8.63 2.41
C GLY A 90 -21.21 -7.16 2.54
N ALA A 91 -20.39 -6.36 3.23
CA ALA A 91 -20.66 -4.94 3.50
C ALA A 91 -20.80 -4.09 2.22
N LEU A 92 -20.21 -4.55 1.10
CA LEU A 92 -20.20 -3.88 -0.20
C LEU A 92 -21.13 -4.57 -1.23
N ARG A 93 -22.15 -5.30 -0.77
CA ARG A 93 -23.10 -5.98 -1.67
C ARG A 93 -24.46 -5.27 -1.76
N GLY A 94 -24.94 -5.09 -2.99
CA GLY A 94 -26.27 -4.55 -3.28
C GLY A 94 -26.40 -3.03 -3.05
N LYS A 95 -27.61 -2.54 -2.80
CA LYS A 95 -27.90 -1.09 -2.70
C LYS A 95 -27.17 -0.38 -1.56
N LYS A 96 -26.74 -1.12 -0.53
CA LYS A 96 -25.97 -0.59 0.61
C LYS A 96 -24.51 -0.24 0.27
N ALA A 97 -24.00 -0.76 -0.85
CA ALA A 97 -22.65 -0.49 -1.33
C ALA A 97 -22.51 0.87 -2.02
N LEU A 98 -23.62 1.46 -2.48
CA LEU A 98 -23.60 2.67 -3.29
C LEU A 98 -23.09 3.88 -2.49
N THR A 99 -23.56 4.04 -1.26
CA THR A 99 -23.13 5.13 -0.37
C THR A 99 -21.62 5.09 -0.09
N PRO A 100 -21.02 3.99 0.38
CA PRO A 100 -19.57 3.93 0.59
C PRO A 100 -18.79 4.05 -0.72
N LEU A 101 -19.29 3.52 -1.84
CA LEU A 101 -18.61 3.61 -3.13
C LEU A 101 -18.57 5.04 -3.69
N ILE A 102 -19.65 5.81 -3.55
CA ILE A 102 -19.67 7.23 -3.93
C ILE A 102 -18.76 8.04 -3.00
N ALA A 103 -18.78 7.75 -1.69
CA ALA A 103 -17.93 8.42 -0.72
C ALA A 103 -16.43 8.19 -1.00
N THR A 104 -16.01 6.96 -1.29
CA THR A 104 -14.62 6.66 -1.66
C THR A 104 -14.23 7.24 -3.02
N ALA A 105 -15.13 7.21 -4.01
CA ALA A 105 -14.89 7.84 -5.30
C ALA A 105 -14.62 9.34 -5.16
N GLY A 106 -15.43 10.06 -4.37
CA GLY A 106 -15.19 11.47 -4.07
C GLY A 106 -13.86 11.69 -3.32
N GLY A 107 -13.57 10.84 -2.33
CA GLY A 107 -12.32 10.88 -1.57
C GLY A 107 -11.06 10.59 -2.40
N MET A 108 -11.18 9.87 -3.51
CA MET A 108 -10.07 9.62 -4.44
C MET A 108 -9.95 10.70 -5.52
N LEU A 109 -11.08 11.15 -6.09
CA LEU A 109 -11.07 12.12 -7.19
C LEU A 109 -10.55 13.49 -6.74
N GLY A 110 -10.90 13.95 -5.54
CA GLY A 110 -10.46 15.25 -5.02
C GLY A 110 -8.94 15.39 -4.93
N PRO A 111 -8.23 14.54 -4.15
CA PRO A 111 -6.78 14.60 -4.02
C PRO A 111 -6.04 14.36 -5.34
N ALA A 112 -6.54 13.44 -6.19
CA ALA A 112 -5.97 13.20 -7.51
C ALA A 112 -6.01 14.45 -8.39
N PHE A 113 -7.14 15.16 -8.40
CA PHE A 113 -7.31 16.40 -9.17
C PHE A 113 -6.37 17.52 -8.68
N VAL A 114 -6.28 17.71 -7.36
CA VAL A 114 -5.37 18.71 -6.76
C VAL A 114 -3.91 18.39 -7.11
N TYR A 115 -3.51 17.13 -7.03
CA TYR A 115 -2.14 16.73 -7.36
C TYR A 115 -1.80 16.91 -8.84
N LEU A 116 -2.70 16.49 -9.75
CA LEU A 116 -2.48 16.62 -11.18
C LEU A 116 -2.49 18.09 -11.64
N SER A 117 -3.41 18.90 -11.11
CA SER A 117 -3.44 20.34 -11.39
C SER A 117 -2.18 21.05 -10.89
N GLY A 118 -1.72 20.74 -9.67
CA GLY A 118 -0.45 21.27 -9.15
C GLY A 118 0.74 20.89 -10.02
N ALA A 119 0.82 19.65 -10.46
CA ALA A 119 1.91 19.21 -11.34
C ALA A 119 1.81 19.82 -12.77
N ALA A 120 0.62 20.20 -13.23
CA ALA A 120 0.43 20.99 -14.45
C ALA A 120 0.93 22.42 -14.29
N VAL A 121 0.64 23.07 -13.14
CA VAL A 121 1.13 24.43 -12.83
C VAL A 121 2.66 24.47 -12.74
N ILE A 122 3.29 23.43 -12.20
CA ILE A 122 4.76 23.31 -12.09
C ILE A 122 5.40 22.96 -13.46
N GLY A 123 4.61 22.58 -14.47
CA GLY A 123 5.09 22.21 -15.80
C GLY A 123 5.78 20.84 -15.87
N LYS A 124 5.64 19.99 -14.83
CA LYS A 124 6.29 18.68 -14.73
C LYS A 124 5.31 17.51 -14.89
N MET A 125 4.29 17.68 -15.75
CA MET A 125 3.25 16.67 -15.96
C MET A 125 3.79 15.30 -16.38
N ALA A 126 4.74 15.27 -17.31
CA ALA A 126 5.33 14.02 -17.81
C ALA A 126 5.97 13.16 -16.70
N LEU A 127 6.48 13.79 -15.64
CA LEU A 127 7.10 13.10 -14.51
C LEU A 127 6.07 12.77 -13.42
N LEU A 128 5.28 13.76 -12.98
CA LEU A 128 4.43 13.61 -11.81
C LEU A 128 3.11 12.90 -12.09
N ALA A 129 2.60 12.87 -13.33
CA ALA A 129 1.32 12.24 -13.65
C ALA A 129 1.27 10.75 -13.27
N ARG A 130 2.41 10.05 -13.29
CA ARG A 130 2.52 8.66 -12.83
C ARG A 130 2.17 8.46 -11.35
N GLY A 131 2.33 9.50 -10.53
CA GLY A 131 2.08 9.48 -9.08
C GLY A 131 0.67 9.89 -8.66
N TRP A 132 -0.29 9.96 -9.57
CA TRP A 132 -1.64 10.48 -9.26
C TRP A 132 -2.39 9.71 -8.15
N ALA A 133 -2.06 8.43 -7.96
CA ALA A 133 -2.67 7.57 -6.95
C ALA A 133 -2.01 7.67 -5.55
N ILE A 134 -0.84 8.31 -5.43
CA ILE A 134 -0.16 8.51 -4.14
C ILE A 134 -1.03 9.27 -3.14
N PRO A 135 -1.64 10.43 -3.47
CA PRO A 135 -2.46 11.18 -2.53
C PRO A 135 -3.83 10.55 -2.24
N THR A 136 -4.24 9.51 -2.97
CA THR A 136 -5.54 8.84 -2.77
C THR A 136 -5.43 7.60 -1.89
N ALA A 137 -4.21 7.05 -1.72
CA ALA A 137 -3.94 5.93 -0.84
C ALA A 137 -4.23 6.34 0.62
N THR A 138 -5.17 5.64 1.26
CA THR A 138 -5.48 5.81 2.68
C THR A 138 -5.01 4.58 3.44
N ASP A 139 -4.14 4.78 4.43
CA ASP A 139 -3.76 3.69 5.33
C ASP A 139 -4.90 3.43 6.32
N ILE A 140 -5.43 2.22 6.31
CA ILE A 140 -6.57 1.80 7.14
C ILE A 140 -6.12 1.47 8.58
N ALA A 141 -4.83 1.26 8.83
CA ALA A 141 -4.31 0.86 10.13
C ALA A 141 -4.02 2.03 11.10
N PHE A 142 -3.88 3.25 10.58
CA PHE A 142 -3.63 4.48 11.37
C PHE A 142 -4.87 5.22 11.93
N PRO A 143 -6.00 5.35 11.21
CA PRO A 143 -7.05 6.33 11.55
C PRO A 143 -7.77 6.08 12.86
N ILE A 144 -7.74 4.86 13.38
CA ILE A 144 -8.51 4.51 14.59
C ILE A 144 -8.04 5.24 15.84
N TRP A 145 -6.81 5.76 15.87
CA TRP A 145 -6.31 6.51 17.02
C TRP A 145 -6.75 7.99 17.02
N SER A 146 -6.98 8.62 15.86
CA SER A 146 -7.23 10.07 15.77
C SER A 146 -8.71 10.49 15.77
N VAL A 147 -9.64 9.53 15.84
CA VAL A 147 -11.10 9.77 15.81
C VAL A 147 -11.77 9.49 17.18
N ALA A 148 -11.01 9.60 18.29
CA ALA A 148 -11.58 9.69 19.65
C ALA A 148 -11.69 11.13 20.12
#